data_AF-A0A4R3LB27-F1
#
_entry.id   AF-A0A4R3LB27-F1
#
_cell.length_a   1.000
_cell.length_b   1.000
_cell.length_c   1.000
_cell.angle_alpha   90.00
_cell.angle_beta   90.00
_cell.angle_gamma   90.00
#
_symmetry.space_group_name_H-M   'P 1'
#
loop_
_entity.id
_entity.type
_entity.pdbx_description
1 polymer ?
#
loop_
_entity_poly.entity_id
_entity_poly.type
_entity_poly.pdbx_seq_one_letter_code
_entity_poly.pdbx_strand_id
1 'polypeptide(L)'
;MSKPGDTLVLILLVGVIFYFLLRKWLPVRFSQSLLQEPPQDEEDQIQGEVPRFLSNYGYEVVRRKEKVPISIQVDEQVYESRLFVDYIAKLGDEWYLVILAKERKPLRISGPALRDFFLSYFLLYQPKGILYVDLEKEKFKVIRIDVPDLTFQEKKGFNWLYLITFVLGFGLALFIFL
;
A
#
# COMPACT_ATOMS: atom_id res chain seq x y z
N MET A 1 -31.79 -24.99 31.21
CA MET A 1 -31.24 -23.76 31.83
C MET A 1 -29.75 -23.73 31.58
N SER A 2 -29.33 -23.02 30.54
CA SER A 2 -27.92 -22.82 30.17
C SER A 2 -27.17 -22.22 31.36
N LYS A 3 -26.05 -22.81 31.77
CA LYS A 3 -25.22 -22.16 32.79
C LYS A 3 -24.70 -20.85 32.21
N PRO A 4 -24.66 -19.75 32.97
CA PRO A 4 -24.27 -18.43 32.45
C PRO A 4 -22.86 -18.41 31.82
N GLY A 5 -22.01 -19.39 32.13
CA GLY A 5 -20.70 -19.58 31.47
C GLY A 5 -20.78 -19.95 29.99
N ASP A 6 -21.77 -20.72 29.55
CA ASP A 6 -21.84 -21.21 28.17
C ASP A 6 -22.22 -20.09 27.19
N THR A 7 -23.07 -19.15 27.63
CA THR A 7 -23.45 -17.97 26.86
C THR A 7 -22.26 -17.02 26.66
N LEU A 8 -21.38 -16.89 27.66
CA LEU A 8 -20.16 -16.07 27.56
C LEU A 8 -19.18 -16.66 26.53
N VAL A 9 -18.98 -17.98 26.54
CA VAL A 9 -18.09 -18.64 25.58
C VAL A 9 -18.61 -18.48 24.14
N LEU A 10 -19.93 -18.60 23.94
CA LEU A 10 -20.56 -18.42 22.63
C LEU A 10 -20.35 -17.00 22.08
N ILE A 11 -20.59 -15.97 22.91
CA ILE A 11 -20.41 -14.56 22.52
C ILE A 11 -18.95 -14.29 22.15
N LEU A 12 -18.01 -14.83 22.93
CA LEU A 12 -16.59 -14.66 22.69
C LEU A 12 -16.15 -15.32 21.38
N LEU A 13 -16.65 -16.53 21.09
CA LEU A 13 -16.36 -17.25 19.85
C LEU A 13 -16.85 -16.46 18.62
N VAL A 14 -18.09 -15.96 18.65
CA VAL A 14 -18.67 -15.16 17.56
C VAL A 14 -17.90 -13.86 17.37
N GLY A 15 -17.52 -13.19 18.46
CA GLY A 15 -16.71 -11.97 18.41
C GLY A 15 -15.35 -12.18 17.76
N VAL A 16 -14.66 -13.30 18.06
CA VAL A 16 -13.37 -13.64 17.45
C VAL A 16 -13.52 -13.92 15.95
N ILE A 17 -14.54 -14.68 15.55
CA ILE A 17 -14.82 -14.95 14.13
C ILE A 17 -15.11 -13.64 13.39
N PHE A 18 -15.96 -12.77 13.96
CA PHE A 18 -16.29 -11.48 13.38
C PHE A 18 -15.06 -10.56 13.29
N TYR A 19 -14.19 -10.54 14.30
CA TYR A 19 -12.92 -9.83 14.28
C TYR A 19 -12.01 -10.27 13.12
N PHE A 20 -11.87 -11.58 12.89
CA PHE A 20 -11.07 -12.09 11.76
C PHE A 20 -11.70 -11.79 10.39
N LEU A 21 -13.03 -11.82 10.29
CA LEU A 21 -13.75 -11.42 9.08
C LEU A 21 -13.57 -9.93 8.79
N LEU A 22 -13.76 -9.05 9.78
CA LEU A 22 -13.52 -7.61 9.63
C LEU A 22 -12.06 -7.33 9.27
N ARG A 23 -11.09 -7.95 9.96
CA ARG A 23 -9.67 -7.77 9.67
C ARG A 23 -9.28 -8.19 8.25
N LYS A 24 -9.96 -9.18 7.68
CA LYS A 24 -9.73 -9.64 6.29
C LYS A 24 -10.41 -8.73 5.25
N TRP A 25 -11.48 -8.02 5.63
CA TRP A 25 -12.27 -7.18 4.75
C TRP A 25 -11.91 -5.68 4.82
N LEU A 26 -11.23 -5.24 5.86
CA LEU A 26 -10.52 -3.97 5.84
C LEU A 26 -9.25 -4.19 5.01
N PRO A 27 -9.13 -3.64 3.79
CA PRO A 27 -7.83 -3.54 3.16
C PRO A 27 -6.99 -2.75 4.16
N VAL A 28 -5.91 -3.35 4.65
CA VAL A 28 -4.85 -2.61 5.33
C VAL A 28 -4.23 -1.72 4.24
N ARG A 29 -4.95 -0.62 3.94
CA ARG A 29 -4.42 0.51 3.19
C ARG A 29 -3.26 1.01 4.04
N PHE A 30 -2.12 1.12 3.39
CA PHE A 30 -0.84 1.49 3.97
C PHE A 30 -0.22 0.43 4.87
N SER A 31 0.82 -0.19 4.33
CA SER A 31 2.01 -0.59 5.06
C SER A 31 2.59 0.65 5.78
N GLN A 32 2.00 0.99 6.94
CA GLN A 32 2.45 2.06 7.83
C GLN A 32 3.86 1.81 8.41
N SER A 33 4.47 0.65 8.17
CA SER A 33 5.87 0.40 8.51
C SER A 33 6.86 1.18 7.65
N LEU A 34 6.44 1.74 6.51
CA LEU A 34 7.23 2.74 5.77
C LEU A 34 6.95 4.17 6.26
N LEU A 35 5.94 4.40 7.10
CA LEU A 35 5.57 5.71 7.66
C LEU A 35 6.09 5.90 9.10
N GLN A 36 7.14 5.18 9.51
CA GLN A 36 7.90 5.63 10.67
C GLN A 36 8.40 7.04 10.35
N GLU A 37 8.09 7.98 11.25
CA GLU A 37 8.70 9.30 11.25
C GLU A 37 10.20 9.12 11.00
N PRO A 38 10.79 9.90 10.07
CA PRO A 38 12.22 9.83 9.88
C PRO A 38 12.89 9.93 11.26
N PRO A 39 13.96 9.18 11.54
CA PRO A 39 14.79 9.44 12.70
C PRO A 39 15.03 10.95 12.78
N GLN A 40 14.88 11.53 13.98
CA GLN A 40 14.87 12.98 14.24
C GLN A 40 16.07 13.73 13.63
N ASP A 41 17.12 13.00 13.25
CA ASP A 41 18.33 13.48 12.56
C ASP A 41 18.14 13.82 11.05
N GLU A 42 17.06 13.41 10.38
CA GLU A 42 16.83 13.71 8.94
C GLU A 42 16.01 14.98 8.67
N GLU A 43 15.29 15.51 9.66
CA GLU A 43 14.45 16.71 9.52
C GLU A 43 15.29 17.95 9.14
N ASP A 44 16.49 18.07 9.70
CA ASP A 44 17.44 19.14 9.37
C ASP A 44 18.01 19.06 7.94
N GLN A 45 17.83 17.93 7.24
CA GLN A 45 18.43 17.69 5.93
C GLN A 45 17.48 17.88 4.74
N ILE A 46 16.21 18.25 4.95
CA ILE A 46 15.25 18.50 3.85
C ILE A 46 15.44 19.90 3.24
N GLN A 47 16.67 20.40 3.20
CA GLN A 47 17.03 21.63 2.51
C GLN A 47 17.70 21.30 1.18
N GLY A 48 17.29 21.98 0.11
CA GLY A 48 17.85 21.79 -1.21
C GLY A 48 17.06 22.48 -2.30
N GLU A 49 17.54 22.39 -3.52
CA GLU A 49 16.90 22.99 -4.70
C GLU A 49 15.53 22.37 -4.99
N VAL A 50 15.38 21.04 -4.85
CA VAL A 50 14.12 20.33 -5.09
C VAL A 50 13.01 20.74 -4.11
N PRO A 51 13.22 20.69 -2.77
CA PRO A 51 12.21 21.20 -1.84
C PRO A 51 11.81 22.65 -2.10
N ARG A 52 12.77 23.54 -2.40
CA ARG A 52 12.48 24.95 -2.70
C ARG A 52 11.66 25.09 -3.98
N PHE A 53 12.07 24.42 -5.04
CA PHE A 53 11.35 24.41 -6.31
C PHE A 53 9.91 23.93 -6.13
N LEU A 54 9.70 22.82 -5.43
CA LEU A 54 8.37 22.24 -5.19
C LEU A 54 7.51 23.10 -4.24
N SER A 55 8.12 23.74 -3.24
CA SER A 55 7.44 24.65 -2.31
C SER A 55 6.84 25.86 -3.01
N ASN A 56 7.50 26.38 -4.07
CA ASN A 56 6.94 27.45 -4.91
C ASN A 56 5.60 27.06 -5.58
N TYR A 57 5.30 25.76 -5.68
CA TYR A 57 4.04 25.24 -6.23
C TYR A 57 3.11 24.67 -5.14
N GLY A 58 3.41 24.94 -3.86
CA GLY A 58 2.59 24.51 -2.72
C GLY A 58 2.85 23.09 -2.22
N TYR A 59 3.85 22.39 -2.75
CA TYR A 59 4.22 21.06 -2.28
C TYR A 59 5.21 21.14 -1.12
N GLU A 60 4.95 20.38 -0.07
CA GLU A 60 5.84 20.24 1.07
C GLU A 60 6.61 18.93 0.97
N VAL A 61 7.93 18.97 0.92
CA VAL A 61 8.75 17.76 0.90
C VAL A 61 8.90 17.25 2.34
N VAL A 62 8.53 15.99 2.54
CA VAL A 62 8.44 15.36 3.87
C VAL A 62 9.47 14.24 4.06
N ARG A 63 10.02 13.69 2.98
CA ARG A 63 11.09 12.69 3.05
C ARG A 63 12.02 12.76 1.84
N ARG A 64 13.28 12.38 2.02
CA ARG A 64 14.31 12.29 1.00
C ARG A 64 14.79 10.84 0.80
N LYS A 65 15.09 10.49 -0.45
CA LYS A 65 15.84 9.29 -0.91
C LYS A 65 15.41 7.99 -0.25
N GLU A 66 14.15 7.64 -0.43
CA GLU A 66 13.64 6.37 0.04
C GLU A 66 14.07 5.22 -0.89
N LYS A 67 14.56 4.14 -0.28
CA LYS A 67 15.04 2.96 -0.98
C LYS A 67 14.26 1.75 -0.50
N VAL A 68 13.52 1.13 -1.41
CA VAL A 68 12.76 -0.08 -1.10
C VAL A 68 13.50 -1.29 -1.69
N PRO A 69 14.04 -2.19 -0.84
CA PRO A 69 14.59 -3.45 -1.31
C PRO A 69 13.46 -4.36 -1.81
N ILE A 70 13.72 -5.05 -2.92
CA ILE A 70 12.81 -6.01 -3.53
C ILE A 70 13.60 -7.28 -3.77
N SER A 71 13.18 -8.37 -3.13
CA SER A 71 13.72 -9.70 -3.39
C SER A 71 12.79 -10.43 -4.36
N ILE A 72 13.36 -10.95 -5.45
CA ILE A 72 12.63 -11.60 -6.54
C ILE A 72 13.13 -13.03 -6.64
N GLN A 73 12.27 -14.01 -6.39
CA GLN A 73 12.62 -15.41 -6.55
C GLN A 73 12.21 -15.91 -7.94
N VAL A 74 13.15 -16.52 -8.65
CA VAL A 74 12.90 -17.22 -9.92
C VAL A 74 13.44 -18.64 -9.75
N ASP A 75 12.52 -19.61 -9.73
CA ASP A 75 12.80 -21.00 -9.39
C ASP A 75 13.54 -21.12 -8.03
N GLU A 76 14.76 -21.63 -8.03
CA GLU A 76 15.62 -21.77 -6.84
C GLU A 76 16.56 -20.59 -6.61
N GLN A 77 16.54 -19.58 -7.49
CA GLN A 77 17.45 -18.43 -7.44
C GLN A 77 16.75 -17.19 -6.89
N VAL A 78 17.49 -16.42 -6.09
CA VAL A 78 17.03 -15.15 -5.52
C VAL A 78 17.78 -13.99 -6.17
N TYR A 79 17.03 -13.01 -6.65
CA TYR A 79 17.50 -11.80 -7.30
C TYR A 79 17.13 -10.58 -6.46
N GLU A 80 18.14 -9.82 -6.03
CA GLU A 80 17.93 -8.59 -5.28
C GLU A 80 17.84 -7.38 -6.21
N SER A 81 16.77 -6.61 -6.05
CA SER A 81 16.51 -5.36 -6.76
C SER A 81 16.13 -4.27 -5.77
N ARG A 82 16.15 -3.02 -6.21
CA ARG A 82 15.80 -1.85 -5.40
C ARG A 82 15.03 -0.84 -6.24
N LEU A 83 13.95 -0.31 -5.69
CA LEU A 83 13.31 0.90 -6.19
C LEU A 83 13.79 2.11 -5.39
N PHE A 84 13.97 3.22 -6.09
CA PHE A 84 14.47 4.47 -5.53
C PHE A 84 13.43 5.57 -5.77
N VAL A 85 13.00 6.20 -4.69
CA VAL A 85 12.18 7.41 -4.73
C VAL A 85 13.03 8.57 -4.25
N ASP A 86 13.19 9.60 -5.06
CA ASP A 86 14.08 10.71 -4.73
C ASP A 86 13.53 11.54 -3.57
N TYR A 87 12.22 11.83 -3.56
CA TYR A 87 11.54 12.47 -2.44
C TYR A 87 10.10 12.02 -2.33
N ILE A 88 9.53 12.21 -1.14
CA ILE A 88 8.08 12.17 -0.92
C ILE A 88 7.64 13.59 -0.57
N ALA A 89 6.56 14.03 -1.19
CA ALA A 89 5.97 15.34 -0.96
C ALA A 89 4.48 15.23 -0.63
N LYS A 90 3.94 16.25 0.02
CA LYS A 90 2.52 16.44 0.28
C LYS A 90 1.99 17.67 -0.43
N LEU A 91 0.72 17.62 -0.78
CA LEU A 91 -0.08 18.78 -1.12
C LEU A 91 -1.40 18.67 -0.35
N GLY A 92 -1.52 19.40 0.75
CA GLY A 92 -2.56 19.16 1.75
C GLY A 92 -2.40 17.77 2.39
N ASP A 93 -3.47 16.98 2.41
CA ASP A 93 -3.47 15.62 2.98
C ASP A 93 -3.05 14.53 1.99
N GLU A 94 -2.78 14.90 0.73
CA GLU A 94 -2.49 13.96 -0.35
C GLU A 94 -0.98 13.82 -0.55
N TRP A 95 -0.53 12.57 -0.72
CA TRP A 95 0.87 12.23 -0.88
C TRP A 95 1.27 12.03 -2.34
N TYR A 96 2.48 12.48 -2.66
CA TYR A 96 3.07 12.45 -3.99
C TYR A 96 4.47 11.88 -3.92
N LEU A 97 4.83 11.03 -4.87
CA LEU A 97 6.22 10.63 -5.07
C LEU A 97 6.90 11.65 -5.97
N VAL A 98 8.17 11.94 -5.72
CA VAL A 98 9.00 12.81 -6.55
C VAL A 98 10.11 11.97 -7.16
N ILE A 99 10.21 12.02 -8.48
CA ILE A 99 11.25 11.35 -9.26
C ILE A 99 11.94 12.40 -10.11
N LEU A 100 13.26 12.52 -9.97
CA LEU A 100 14.06 13.46 -10.74
C LEU A 100 14.35 12.91 -12.14
N ALA A 101 14.22 13.77 -13.14
CA ALA A 101 14.64 13.48 -14.50
C ALA A 101 16.16 13.32 -14.55
N LYS A 102 16.62 12.31 -15.30
CA LYS A 102 18.05 12.09 -15.54
C LYS A 102 18.38 12.58 -16.96
N GLU A 103 19.32 13.51 -17.09
CA GLU A 103 19.76 14.09 -18.36
C GLU A 103 20.03 13.04 -19.45
N ARG A 104 20.73 11.96 -19.09
CA ARG A 104 21.18 10.93 -20.04
C ARG A 104 20.09 9.96 -20.48
N LYS A 105 18.89 10.04 -19.89
CA LYS A 105 17.78 9.14 -20.20
C LYS A 105 16.44 9.88 -20.08
N PRO A 106 16.13 10.79 -21.02
CA PRO A 106 14.86 11.48 -21.02
C PRO A 106 13.71 10.47 -21.16
N LEU A 107 12.71 10.61 -20.31
CA LEU A 107 11.52 9.77 -20.34
C LEU A 107 10.76 9.97 -21.66
N ARG A 108 10.57 8.89 -22.42
CA ARG A 108 9.70 8.90 -23.59
C ARG A 108 8.25 9.02 -23.15
N ILE A 109 7.54 10.04 -23.63
CA ILE A 109 6.12 10.23 -23.32
C ILE A 109 5.29 9.34 -24.25
N SER A 110 5.08 8.10 -23.84
CA SER A 110 4.12 7.17 -24.44
C SER A 110 3.48 6.31 -23.37
N GLY A 111 2.26 5.81 -23.61
CA GLY A 111 1.54 4.98 -22.64
C GLY A 111 2.37 3.80 -22.11
N PRO A 112 2.98 2.96 -22.96
CA PRO A 112 3.82 1.86 -22.51
C PRO A 112 5.04 2.31 -21.70
N ALA A 113 5.73 3.38 -22.14
CA ALA A 113 6.91 3.87 -21.42
C ALA A 113 6.55 4.44 -20.04
N LEU A 114 5.42 5.14 -19.93
CA LEU A 114 4.91 5.63 -18.65
C LEU A 114 4.48 4.48 -17.75
N ARG A 115 3.76 3.49 -18.29
CA ARG A 115 3.38 2.28 -17.55
C ARG A 115 4.61 1.56 -17.02
N ASP A 116 5.55 1.22 -17.88
CA ASP A 116 6.72 0.39 -17.51
C ASP A 116 7.61 1.12 -16.50
N PHE A 117 7.66 2.46 -16.54
CA PHE A 117 8.47 3.24 -15.62
C PHE A 117 7.75 3.54 -14.30
N PHE A 118 6.48 3.96 -14.32
CA PHE A 118 5.79 4.50 -13.13
C PHE A 118 4.85 3.51 -12.44
N LEU A 119 4.40 2.44 -13.12
CA LEU A 119 3.40 1.53 -12.56
C LEU A 119 3.91 0.82 -11.30
N SER A 120 5.18 0.41 -11.26
CA SER A 120 5.77 -0.24 -10.08
C SER A 120 5.76 0.67 -8.85
N TYR A 121 6.10 1.96 -9.03
CA TYR A 121 6.02 2.96 -7.97
C TYR A 121 4.58 3.17 -7.49
N PHE A 122 3.64 3.25 -8.43
CA PHE A 122 2.22 3.40 -8.11
C PHE A 122 1.67 2.19 -7.34
N LEU A 123 2.00 0.97 -7.75
CA LEU A 123 1.54 -0.25 -7.07
C LEU A 123 2.13 -0.39 -5.66
N LEU A 124 3.36 0.09 -5.45
CA LEU A 124 4.04 -0.01 -4.16
C LEU A 124 3.55 1.03 -3.14
N TYR A 125 3.37 2.29 -3.57
CA TYR A 125 3.05 3.41 -2.68
C TYR A 125 1.60 3.91 -2.76
N GLN A 126 0.89 3.60 -3.85
CA GLN A 126 -0.45 4.12 -4.16
C GLN A 126 -0.60 5.64 -3.93
N PRO A 127 0.30 6.48 -4.48
CA PRO A 127 0.26 7.92 -4.28
C PRO A 127 -0.88 8.56 -5.07
N LYS A 128 -1.27 9.79 -4.70
CA LYS A 128 -2.22 10.60 -5.48
C LYS A 128 -1.69 10.94 -6.87
N GLY A 129 -0.36 11.03 -7.00
CA GLY A 129 0.34 11.21 -8.25
C GLY A 129 1.85 11.14 -8.07
N ILE A 130 2.57 11.12 -9.19
CA ILE A 130 4.03 11.12 -9.24
C ILE A 130 4.49 12.39 -9.94
N LEU A 131 5.32 13.18 -9.26
CA LEU A 131 5.95 14.38 -9.78
C LEU A 131 7.25 13.97 -10.48
N TYR A 132 7.25 14.01 -11.81
CA TYR A 132 8.46 13.84 -12.60
C TYR A 132 9.11 15.22 -12.82
N VAL A 133 10.19 15.50 -12.10
CA VAL A 133 10.78 16.85 -11.99
C VAL A 133 12.05 16.94 -12.82
N ASP A 134 12.09 17.92 -13.72
CA ASP A 134 13.25 18.31 -14.51
C ASP A 134 13.74 19.67 -13.98
N LEU A 135 14.77 19.64 -13.13
CA LEU A 135 15.31 20.84 -12.48
C LEU A 135 15.99 21.77 -13.47
N GLU A 136 16.70 21.23 -14.47
CA GLU A 136 17.38 22.05 -15.48
C GLU A 136 16.39 22.91 -16.28
N LYS A 137 15.18 22.37 -16.51
CA LYS A 137 14.11 23.08 -17.21
C LYS A 137 13.14 23.79 -16.26
N GLU A 138 13.39 23.74 -14.95
CA GLU A 138 12.52 24.25 -13.88
C GLU A 138 11.04 23.85 -14.07
N LYS A 139 10.81 22.60 -14.47
CA LYS A 139 9.47 22.10 -14.80
C LYS A 139 9.25 20.73 -14.22
N PHE A 140 7.99 20.44 -13.88
CA PHE A 140 7.59 19.10 -13.52
C PHE A 140 6.31 18.69 -14.25
N LYS A 141 6.11 17.38 -14.36
CA LYS A 141 4.88 16.77 -14.86
C LYS A 141 4.25 15.95 -13.74
N VAL A 142 2.94 16.10 -13.56
CA VAL A 142 2.17 15.26 -12.64
C VAL A 142 1.65 14.05 -13.41
N ILE A 143 2.10 12.87 -13.02
CA ILE A 143 1.70 11.59 -13.61
C ILE A 143 0.69 10.96 -12.67
N ARG A 144 -0.51 10.72 -13.18
CA ARG A 144 -1.57 10.00 -12.47
C ARG A 144 -1.84 8.71 -13.21
N ILE A 145 -1.91 7.63 -12.45
CA ILE A 145 -2.24 6.31 -12.97
C ILE A 145 -3.57 5.94 -12.34
N ASP A 146 -4.52 5.60 -13.19
CA ASP A 146 -5.77 4.98 -12.76
C ASP A 146 -5.69 3.52 -13.19
N VAL A 147 -5.75 2.62 -12.21
CA VAL A 147 -5.76 1.18 -12.45
C VAL A 147 -7.17 0.73 -12.08
N PRO A 148 -7.93 0.15 -13.03
CA PRO A 148 -9.24 -0.37 -12.71
C PRO A 148 -9.09 -1.43 -11.61
N ASP A 149 -10.12 -1.60 -10.78
CA ASP A 149 -10.15 -2.65 -9.77
C ASP A 149 -10.10 -4.03 -10.46
N LEU A 150 -8.88 -4.52 -10.67
CA LEU A 150 -8.61 -5.87 -11.13
C LEU A 150 -8.74 -6.77 -9.90
N THR A 151 -9.98 -6.92 -9.40
CA THR A 151 -10.32 -8.01 -8.50
C THR A 151 -10.10 -9.31 -9.27
N PHE A 152 -8.89 -9.85 -9.19
CA PHE A 152 -8.65 -11.25 -9.46
C PHE A 152 -9.49 -11.99 -8.43
N GLN A 153 -10.68 -12.43 -8.86
CA GLN A 153 -11.37 -13.50 -8.17
C GLN A 153 -10.43 -14.70 -8.25
N GLU A 154 -9.55 -14.83 -7.27
CA GLU A 154 -9.17 -16.16 -6.86
C GLU A 154 -10.50 -16.86 -6.61
N LYS A 155 -10.87 -17.77 -7.51
CA LYS A 155 -11.73 -18.89 -7.15
C LYS A 155 -10.95 -19.69 -6.11
N LYS A 156 -10.79 -19.14 -4.90
CA LYS A 156 -10.76 -19.95 -3.70
C LYS A 156 -12.08 -20.66 -3.76
N GLY A 157 -12.05 -21.90 -4.25
CA GLY A 157 -13.14 -22.84 -4.06
C GLY A 157 -13.48 -22.74 -2.59
N PHE A 158 -14.53 -22.00 -2.31
CA PHE A 158 -15.01 -21.83 -0.97
C PHE A 158 -15.44 -23.24 -0.61
N ASN A 159 -14.60 -23.94 0.16
CA ASN A 159 -14.85 -25.31 0.55
C ASN A 159 -16.12 -25.25 1.39
N TRP A 160 -17.27 -25.42 0.72
CA TRP A 160 -18.60 -25.29 1.30
C TRP A 160 -18.75 -26.24 2.47
N LEU A 161 -17.93 -27.29 2.50
CA LEU A 161 -17.65 -28.14 3.66
C LEU A 161 -17.43 -27.35 4.95
N TYR A 162 -16.66 -26.27 4.98
CA TYR A 162 -16.43 -25.49 6.20
C TYR A 162 -17.68 -24.74 6.66
N LEU A 163 -18.50 -24.25 5.73
CA LEU A 163 -19.78 -23.61 6.08
C LEU A 163 -20.80 -24.66 6.54
N ILE A 164 -20.80 -25.82 5.90
CA ILE A 164 -21.64 -26.97 6.26
C ILE A 164 -21.25 -27.51 7.64
N THR A 165 -19.96 -27.68 7.95
CA THR A 165 -19.51 -28.09 9.29
C THR A 165 -19.81 -27.03 10.34
N PHE A 166 -19.71 -25.74 9.99
CA PHE A 166 -20.09 -24.65 10.89
C PHE A 166 -21.60 -24.65 11.20
N VAL A 167 -22.46 -24.80 10.17
CA VAL A 167 -23.93 -24.86 10.33
C VAL A 167 -24.36 -26.13 11.07
N LEU A 168 -23.76 -27.28 10.77
CA LEU A 168 -24.00 -28.53 11.52
C LEU A 168 -23.59 -28.42 12.98
N GLY A 169 -22.41 -27.87 13.26
CA GLY A 169 -21.92 -27.65 14.61
C GLY A 169 -22.80 -26.68 15.40
N PHE A 170 -23.23 -25.60 14.76
CA PHE A 170 -24.13 -24.60 15.37
C PHE A 170 -25.54 -25.18 15.62
N GLY A 171 -26.07 -25.97 14.68
CA GLY A 171 -27.36 -26.64 14.84
C GLY A 171 -27.35 -27.68 15.96
N LEU A 172 -26.28 -28.48 16.07
CA LEU A 172 -26.09 -29.42 17.19
C LEU A 172 -25.97 -28.69 18.53
N ALA A 173 -25.23 -27.59 18.59
CA ALA A 173 -25.14 -26.78 19.81
C ALA A 173 -26.52 -26.25 20.21
N LEU A 174 -27.30 -25.70 19.28
CA LEU A 174 -28.65 -25.22 19.57
C LEU A 174 -29.61 -26.35 20.00
N PHE A 175 -29.52 -27.54 19.39
CA PHE A 175 -30.33 -28.69 19.75
C PHE A 175 -29.99 -29.26 21.14
N ILE A 176 -28.74 -29.15 21.57
CA ILE A 176 -28.31 -29.56 22.93
C ILE A 176 -28.76 -28.55 23.99
N PHE A 177 -28.95 -27.29 23.62
CA PHE A 177 -29.32 -26.20 24.53
C PHE A 177 -30.83 -25.91 24.63
N LEU A 178 -31.64 -26.41 23.69
CA LEU A 178 -33.10 -26.32 23.69
C LEU A 178 -33.72 -27.47 24.50
#